data_AF-A0A5S3SB87-F1
#
_entry.id   AF-A0A5S3SB87-F1
#
_cell.length_a   1.000
_cell.length_b   1.000
_cell.length_c   1.000
_cell.angle_alpha   90.00
_cell.angle_beta   90.00
_cell.angle_gamma   90.00
#
_symmetry.space_group_name_H-M   'P 1'
#
loop_
_entity.id
_entity.type
_entity.pdbx_description
1 polymer ?
#
loop_
_entity_poly.entity_id
_entity_poly.type
_entity_poly.pdbx_seq_one_letter_code
_entity_poly.pdbx_strand_id
1 'polypeptide(L)'
;PGLAGSTSVYSSDSELALGQFVDGAFVNHDPTMAAVSLAVNQGHKLEDISVICFGTGFMGNYIANEDTMYWGSAQWLNSADNVNQNIYNTSRIPSLFANEDRVNPTLNMCLNGTSTNEIPTQSSLLLGQRYAYLNPDLKSTYISETAHTCKEINDMKTFAGGVDLKSATDVINKYWQ
;
A
#
# COMPACT_ATOMS: atom_id res chain seq x y z
N PRO A 1 -25.85 13.05 1.14
CA PRO A 1 -25.61 11.84 0.33
C PRO A 1 -24.25 11.25 0.68
N GLY A 2 -24.18 10.58 1.85
CA GLY A 2 -22.95 9.99 2.37
C GLY A 2 -23.03 8.47 2.23
N LEU A 3 -22.14 7.89 1.44
CA LEU A 3 -21.88 6.46 1.51
C LEU A 3 -21.07 6.24 2.79
N ALA A 4 -21.76 5.81 3.86
CA ALA A 4 -21.12 5.28 5.04
C ALA A 4 -20.53 3.90 4.69
N GLY A 5 -19.29 3.89 4.20
CA GLY A 5 -18.48 2.67 4.16
C GLY A 5 -18.12 2.28 5.58
N SER A 6 -18.95 1.45 6.21
CA SER A 6 -18.61 0.77 7.45
C SER A 6 -17.98 -0.57 7.10
N THR A 7 -16.68 -0.72 7.37
CA THR A 7 -16.10 -2.05 7.60
C THR A 7 -16.32 -2.37 9.06
N SER A 8 -17.23 -3.30 9.36
CA SER A 8 -17.48 -3.78 10.71
C SER A 8 -16.86 -5.17 10.86
N VAL A 9 -16.14 -5.39 11.97
CA VAL A 9 -15.69 -6.71 12.39
C VAL A 9 -16.58 -7.14 13.55
N TYR A 10 -17.52 -8.06 13.28
CA TYR A 10 -18.26 -8.79 14.32
C TYR A 10 -17.81 -10.26 14.32
N SER A 11 -17.53 -10.78 15.52
CA SER A 11 -17.08 -12.15 15.77
C SER A 11 -18.26 -13.05 16.09
N SER A 12 -18.31 -14.26 15.52
CA SER A 12 -18.44 -15.51 16.32
C SER A 12 -18.37 -16.81 15.53
N ASP A 13 -18.37 -16.82 14.19
CA ASP A 13 -18.16 -18.04 13.39
C ASP A 13 -17.02 -17.86 12.39
N SER A 14 -15.80 -18.19 12.82
CA SER A 14 -14.56 -17.91 12.09
C SER A 14 -14.45 -18.58 10.72
N GLU A 15 -15.21 -19.65 10.47
CA GLU A 15 -15.19 -20.37 9.17
C GLU A 15 -16.12 -19.77 8.11
N LEU A 16 -17.21 -19.09 8.50
CA LEU A 16 -18.14 -18.44 7.56
C LEU A 16 -17.58 -17.12 7.00
N ALA A 17 -16.71 -16.46 7.77
CA ALA A 17 -16.10 -15.17 7.41
C ALA A 17 -15.07 -15.27 6.28
N LEU A 18 -14.28 -16.35 6.23
CA LEU A 18 -13.09 -16.46 5.37
C LEU A 18 -13.39 -16.51 3.85
N GLY A 19 -14.66 -16.64 3.43
CA GLY A 19 -15.05 -16.69 2.01
C GLY A 19 -15.96 -15.54 1.55
N GLN A 20 -16.34 -14.61 2.42
CA GLN A 20 -17.27 -13.52 2.08
C GLN A 20 -16.62 -12.13 2.07
N PHE A 21 -15.47 -12.00 2.73
CA PHE A 21 -14.73 -10.74 2.78
C PHE A 21 -13.67 -10.70 1.68
N VAL A 22 -13.57 -9.55 1.03
CA VAL A 22 -12.49 -9.23 0.10
C VAL A 22 -11.37 -8.52 0.84
N ASP A 23 -10.18 -8.53 0.26
CA ASP A 23 -9.03 -7.80 0.79
C ASP A 23 -9.37 -6.31 1.01
N GLY A 24 -8.96 -5.76 2.15
CA GLY A 24 -9.17 -4.34 2.48
C GLY A 24 -8.53 -3.39 1.48
N ALA A 25 -7.46 -3.80 0.79
CA ALA A 25 -6.82 -3.07 -0.30
C ALA A 25 -7.77 -2.79 -1.47
N PHE A 26 -8.86 -3.57 -1.63
CA PHE A 26 -9.92 -3.27 -2.59
C PHE A 26 -10.65 -1.96 -2.26
N VAL A 27 -10.74 -1.62 -0.98
CA VAL A 27 -11.40 -0.40 -0.48
C VAL A 27 -10.37 0.72 -0.29
N ASN A 28 -9.28 0.44 0.41
CA ASN A 28 -8.18 1.37 0.62
C ASN A 28 -6.91 0.63 1.05
N HIS A 29 -5.81 0.84 0.33
CA HIS A 29 -4.52 0.20 0.58
C HIS A 29 -3.74 0.84 1.75
N ASP A 30 -3.97 2.13 2.05
CA ASP A 30 -3.42 2.79 3.23
C ASP A 30 -4.56 3.26 4.15
N PRO A 31 -4.80 2.54 5.27
CA PRO A 31 -5.94 2.78 6.14
C PRO A 31 -5.78 4.01 7.04
N THR A 32 -4.72 4.82 6.89
CA THR A 32 -4.44 5.98 7.75
C THR A 32 -5.65 6.90 7.88
N MET A 33 -6.28 7.29 6.76
CA MET A 33 -7.42 8.20 6.79
C MET A 33 -8.67 7.58 7.41
N ALA A 34 -8.88 6.29 7.20
CA ALA A 34 -9.97 5.56 7.84
C ALA A 34 -9.78 5.52 9.36
N ALA A 35 -8.56 5.28 9.83
CA ALA A 35 -8.22 5.25 11.25
C ALA A 35 -8.41 6.63 11.92
N VAL A 36 -7.93 7.71 11.29
CA VAL A 36 -8.12 9.08 11.79
C VAL A 36 -9.60 9.43 11.85
N SER A 37 -10.36 9.13 10.79
CA SER A 37 -11.80 9.40 10.74
C SER A 37 -12.56 8.64 11.82
N LEU A 38 -12.18 7.39 12.08
CA LEU A 38 -12.75 6.58 13.15
C LEU A 38 -12.48 7.18 14.53
N ALA A 39 -11.25 7.62 14.82
CA ALA A 39 -10.91 8.26 16.08
C ALA A 39 -11.71 9.56 16.30
N VAL A 40 -11.85 10.38 15.26
CA VAL A 40 -12.70 11.59 15.31
C VAL A 40 -14.15 11.24 15.59
N ASN A 41 -14.68 10.21 14.92
CA ASN A 41 -16.04 9.73 15.16
C ASN A 41 -16.24 9.18 16.59
N GLN A 42 -15.17 8.69 17.23
CA GLN A 42 -15.16 8.28 18.64
C GLN A 42 -15.03 9.44 19.63
N GLY A 43 -14.96 10.69 19.14
CA GLY A 43 -14.95 11.91 19.95
C GLY A 43 -13.57 12.49 20.23
N HIS A 44 -12.50 11.92 19.65
CA HIS A 44 -11.17 12.53 19.72
C HIS A 44 -11.11 13.77 18.84
N LYS A 45 -10.54 14.85 19.36
CA LYS A 45 -10.34 16.06 18.56
C LYS A 45 -9.19 15.83 17.58
N LEU A 46 -9.31 16.39 16.37
CA LEU A 46 -8.28 16.22 15.34
C LEU A 46 -6.92 16.77 15.81
N GLU A 47 -6.92 17.87 16.57
CA GLU A 47 -5.70 18.46 17.13
C GLU A 47 -5.02 17.60 18.20
N ASP A 48 -5.66 16.56 18.72
CA ASP A 48 -5.08 15.63 19.69
C ASP A 48 -4.55 14.36 19.01
N ILE A 49 -4.82 14.17 17.71
CA ILE A 49 -4.40 12.99 16.95
C ILE A 49 -3.05 13.25 16.29
N SER A 50 -2.14 12.30 16.42
CA SER A 50 -0.88 12.28 15.68
C SER A 50 -0.59 10.86 15.21
N VAL A 51 0.01 10.74 14.03
CA VAL A 51 0.11 9.47 13.30
C VAL A 51 1.49 9.31 12.69
N ILE A 52 2.03 8.11 12.80
CA ILE A 52 3.14 7.63 11.99
C ILE A 52 2.60 6.50 11.13
N CYS A 53 2.57 6.71 9.81
CA CYS A 53 2.21 5.68 8.84
C CYS A 53 3.46 4.94 8.38
N PHE A 54 3.43 3.61 8.44
CA PHE A 54 4.49 2.72 7.94
C PHE A 54 4.00 2.06 6.66
N GLY A 55 4.62 2.41 5.54
CA GLY A 55 4.36 1.75 4.25
C GLY A 55 5.23 0.52 4.04
N THR A 56 4.85 -0.31 3.08
CA THR A 56 5.53 -1.56 2.72
C THR A 56 6.61 -1.39 1.65
N GLY A 57 7.01 -0.14 1.36
CA GLY A 57 7.92 0.26 0.30
C GLY A 57 7.18 0.79 -0.93
N PHE A 58 7.72 1.85 -1.53
CA PHE A 58 7.27 2.33 -2.83
C PHE A 58 8.09 1.67 -3.94
N MET A 59 7.40 1.23 -5.00
CA MET A 59 8.06 0.83 -6.23
C MET A 59 7.42 1.52 -7.42
N GLY A 60 8.22 2.28 -8.17
CA GLY A 60 7.78 2.99 -9.37
C GLY A 60 7.39 2.02 -10.49
N ASN A 61 6.13 1.62 -10.54
CA ASN A 61 5.63 0.66 -11.50
C ASN A 61 5.43 1.28 -12.89
N TYR A 62 5.81 0.55 -13.95
CA TYR A 62 5.56 0.95 -15.33
C TYR A 62 5.48 -0.26 -16.26
N ILE A 63 4.75 -0.13 -17.37
CA ILE A 63 4.73 -1.08 -18.48
C ILE A 63 5.78 -0.61 -19.50
N ALA A 64 6.75 -1.46 -19.81
CA ALA A 64 7.84 -1.15 -20.73
C ALA A 64 7.48 -1.55 -22.16
N ASN A 65 7.89 -0.74 -23.13
CA ASN A 65 7.98 -1.09 -24.55
C ASN A 65 6.66 -1.61 -25.19
N GLU A 66 5.50 -1.20 -24.66
CA GLU A 66 4.18 -1.61 -25.15
C GLU A 66 3.26 -0.39 -25.27
N ASP A 67 2.47 -0.32 -26.34
CA ASP A 67 1.37 0.64 -26.45
C ASP A 67 0.10 0.07 -25.78
N THR A 68 -0.26 0.63 -24.63
CA THR A 68 -1.41 0.17 -23.84
C THR A 68 -2.74 0.80 -24.28
N MET A 69 -2.77 1.61 -25.36
CA MET A 69 -3.96 2.35 -25.80
C MET A 69 -5.15 1.44 -26.10
N TYR A 70 -4.91 0.22 -26.58
CA TYR A 70 -5.95 -0.75 -26.97
C TYR A 70 -6.12 -1.89 -25.96
N TRP A 71 -5.50 -1.79 -24.78
CA TRP A 71 -5.65 -2.82 -23.75
C TRP A 71 -7.07 -2.83 -23.19
N GLY A 72 -7.66 -4.02 -23.15
CA GLY A 72 -8.93 -4.29 -22.49
C GLY A 72 -8.73 -4.83 -21.07
N SER A 73 -9.84 -5.15 -20.41
CA SER A 73 -9.84 -5.67 -19.03
C SER A 73 -9.00 -6.94 -18.85
N ALA A 74 -8.94 -7.81 -19.86
CA ALA A 74 -8.17 -9.04 -19.80
C ALA A 74 -6.65 -8.78 -19.68
N GLN A 75 -6.13 -7.79 -20.42
CA GLN A 75 -4.73 -7.39 -20.34
C GLN A 75 -4.42 -6.67 -19.01
N TRP A 76 -5.33 -5.80 -18.56
CA TRP A 76 -5.17 -4.99 -17.36
C TRP A 76 -5.31 -5.77 -16.04
N LEU A 77 -6.13 -6.81 -15.99
CA LEU A 77 -6.42 -7.57 -14.77
C LEU A 77 -5.66 -8.89 -14.68
N ASN A 78 -5.51 -9.60 -15.78
CA ASN A 78 -5.10 -11.02 -15.76
C ASN A 78 -3.84 -11.29 -16.58
N SER A 79 -3.17 -10.26 -17.10
CA SER A 79 -2.01 -10.42 -17.99
C SER A 79 -2.27 -11.50 -19.05
N ALA A 80 -3.39 -11.40 -19.78
CA ALA A 80 -3.97 -12.49 -20.59
C ALA A 80 -2.99 -13.17 -21.58
N ASP A 81 -3.37 -14.37 -22.05
CA ASP A 81 -2.61 -15.24 -22.97
C ASP A 81 -2.14 -14.59 -24.29
N ASN A 82 -2.72 -13.45 -24.67
CA ASN A 82 -2.38 -12.70 -25.88
C ASN A 82 -1.42 -11.50 -25.63
N VAL A 83 -0.98 -11.30 -24.39
CA VAL A 83 0.08 -10.35 -24.06
C VAL A 83 1.40 -11.11 -24.09
N ASN A 84 2.40 -10.56 -24.79
CA ASN A 84 3.74 -11.10 -24.73
C ASN A 84 4.25 -10.97 -23.28
N GLN A 85 4.28 -12.09 -22.54
CA GLN A 85 4.66 -12.09 -21.13
C GLN A 85 6.07 -11.52 -20.88
N ASN A 86 6.94 -11.49 -21.91
CA ASN A 86 8.25 -10.84 -21.82
C ASN A 86 8.17 -9.32 -21.59
N ILE A 87 7.02 -8.70 -21.86
CA ILE A 87 6.77 -7.29 -21.49
C ILE A 87 6.94 -7.14 -19.97
N TYR A 88 6.43 -8.07 -19.17
CA TYR A 88 6.55 -8.00 -17.72
C TYR A 88 7.98 -8.22 -17.21
N ASN A 89 8.84 -8.89 -17.98
CA ASN A 89 10.27 -9.04 -17.66
C ASN A 89 11.05 -7.72 -17.79
N THR A 90 10.56 -6.80 -18.63
CA THR A 90 11.18 -5.47 -18.84
C THR A 90 10.41 -4.35 -18.17
N SER A 91 9.16 -4.61 -17.82
CA SER A 91 8.28 -3.75 -17.01
C SER A 91 8.60 -3.88 -15.52
N ARG A 92 8.19 -2.90 -14.73
CA ARG A 92 8.25 -2.97 -13.27
C ARG A 92 6.85 -3.20 -12.73
N ILE A 93 6.38 -4.43 -12.83
CA ILE A 93 5.07 -4.81 -12.28
C ILE A 93 5.22 -6.22 -11.68
N PRO A 94 5.45 -6.32 -10.36
CA PRO A 94 5.60 -7.60 -9.70
C PRO A 94 4.24 -8.31 -9.64
N SER A 95 4.28 -9.62 -9.43
CA SER A 95 3.11 -10.28 -8.87
C SER A 95 2.85 -9.77 -7.46
N LEU A 96 1.61 -9.44 -7.15
CA LEU A 96 1.20 -8.97 -5.82
C LEU A 96 0.80 -10.11 -4.89
N PHE A 97 0.64 -11.32 -5.41
CA PHE A 97 0.21 -12.48 -4.63
C PHE A 97 1.35 -13.50 -4.55
N ALA A 98 1.76 -13.90 -3.34
CA ALA A 98 2.81 -14.91 -3.10
C ALA A 98 2.69 -16.22 -3.88
N ASN A 99 1.49 -16.57 -4.34
CA ASN A 99 1.18 -17.87 -4.93
C ASN A 99 0.73 -17.77 -6.39
N GLU A 100 0.92 -16.63 -7.06
CA GLU A 100 0.49 -16.43 -8.45
C GLU A 100 1.62 -15.83 -9.29
N ASP A 101 1.88 -16.42 -10.46
CA ASP A 101 2.87 -15.88 -11.42
C ASP A 101 2.28 -14.81 -12.34
N ARG A 102 0.95 -14.62 -12.30
CA ARG A 102 0.26 -13.63 -13.11
C ARG A 102 0.42 -12.25 -12.53
N VAL A 103 0.52 -11.28 -13.43
CA VAL A 103 0.67 -9.88 -13.07
C VAL A 103 -0.68 -9.20 -13.23
N ASN A 104 -1.07 -8.40 -12.23
CA ASN A 104 -2.24 -7.53 -12.32
C ASN A 104 -1.77 -6.06 -12.38
N PRO A 105 -1.57 -5.49 -13.58
CA PRO A 105 -1.13 -4.10 -13.75
C PRO A 105 -2.03 -3.08 -13.07
N THR A 106 -3.36 -3.24 -13.17
CA THR A 106 -4.30 -2.28 -12.55
C THR A 106 -4.15 -2.26 -11.04
N LEU A 107 -4.17 -3.43 -10.39
CA LEU A 107 -4.00 -3.52 -8.94
C LEU A 107 -2.66 -2.90 -8.53
N ASN A 108 -1.57 -3.29 -9.20
CA ASN A 108 -0.23 -2.74 -8.97
C ASN A 108 -0.14 -1.21 -9.03
N MET A 109 -0.72 -0.60 -10.06
CA MET A 109 -0.67 0.84 -10.25
C MET A 109 -1.55 1.58 -9.24
N CYS A 110 -2.75 1.06 -8.98
CA CYS A 110 -3.68 1.66 -8.02
C CYS A 110 -3.13 1.61 -6.58
N LEU A 111 -2.57 0.47 -6.14
CA LEU A 111 -2.02 0.34 -4.78
C LEU A 111 -0.80 1.26 -4.58
N ASN A 112 0.11 1.34 -5.56
CA ASN A 112 1.27 2.23 -5.46
C ASN A 112 0.89 3.71 -5.44
N GLY A 113 -0.02 4.15 -6.33
CA GLY A 113 -0.43 5.55 -6.42
C GLY A 113 -1.18 6.03 -5.18
N THR A 114 -2.09 5.20 -4.65
CA THR A 114 -2.89 5.54 -3.46
C THR A 114 -2.01 5.68 -2.22
N SER A 115 -1.11 4.72 -1.98
CA SER A 115 -0.29 4.73 -0.79
C SER A 115 0.85 5.73 -0.82
N THR A 116 1.41 6.07 -1.99
CA THR A 116 2.60 6.94 -2.08
C THR A 116 2.24 8.41 -2.21
N ASN A 117 1.12 8.73 -2.85
CA ASN A 117 0.75 10.10 -3.16
C ASN A 117 -0.54 10.51 -2.47
N GLU A 118 -1.65 9.80 -2.75
CA GLU A 118 -2.99 10.27 -2.37
C GLU A 118 -3.17 10.31 -0.85
N ILE A 119 -2.99 9.18 -0.17
CA ILE A 119 -3.21 9.08 1.28
C ILE A 119 -2.20 9.92 2.07
N PRO A 120 -0.89 9.93 1.74
CA PRO A 120 0.05 10.82 2.42
C PRO A 120 -0.28 12.30 2.23
N THR A 121 -0.75 12.71 1.04
CA THR A 121 -1.15 14.11 0.78
C THR A 121 -2.38 14.48 1.61
N GLN A 122 -3.44 13.67 1.55
CA GLN A 122 -4.66 13.92 2.33
C GLN A 122 -4.38 13.93 3.84
N SER A 123 -3.57 12.98 4.32
CA SER A 123 -3.20 12.88 5.74
C SER A 123 -2.36 14.08 6.19
N SER A 124 -1.42 14.53 5.35
CA SER A 124 -0.62 15.74 5.62
C SER A 124 -1.47 17.01 5.64
N LEU A 125 -2.48 17.12 4.77
CA LEU A 125 -3.42 18.25 4.78
C LEU A 125 -4.27 18.28 6.06
N LEU A 126 -4.66 17.12 6.57
CA LEU A 126 -5.52 17.00 7.76
C LEU A 126 -4.75 17.17 9.07
N LEU A 127 -3.58 16.56 9.19
CA LEU A 127 -2.82 16.48 10.43
C LEU A 127 -1.61 17.43 10.48
N GLY A 128 -1.20 17.99 9.34
CA GLY A 128 -0.04 18.86 9.24
C GLY A 128 1.21 18.19 9.79
N GLN A 129 1.87 18.87 10.72
CA GLN A 129 3.11 18.39 11.37
C GLN A 129 2.90 17.18 12.30
N ARG A 130 1.65 16.78 12.56
CA ARG A 130 1.33 15.61 13.41
C ARG A 130 1.33 14.29 12.64
N TYR A 131 1.59 14.33 11.34
CA TYR A 131 1.68 13.16 10.48
C TYR A 131 3.11 12.95 10.00
N ALA A 132 3.61 11.73 10.17
CA ALA A 132 4.83 11.26 9.54
C ALA A 132 4.51 10.07 8.63
N TYR A 133 5.09 10.09 7.45
CA TYR A 133 4.97 9.01 6.47
C TYR A 133 6.33 8.36 6.28
N LEU A 134 6.42 7.08 6.65
CA LEU A 134 7.61 6.25 6.49
C LEU A 134 7.33 5.18 5.45
N ASN A 135 7.50 5.53 4.18
CA ASN A 135 7.45 4.58 3.08
C ASN A 135 8.65 4.79 2.15
N PRO A 136 9.70 3.96 2.28
CA PRO A 136 10.93 4.18 1.54
C PRO A 136 10.81 3.71 0.08
N ASP A 137 11.51 4.39 -0.82
CA ASP A 137 11.59 3.99 -2.24
C ASP A 137 12.53 2.79 -2.41
N LEU A 138 11.95 1.66 -2.81
CA LEU A 138 12.66 0.40 -3.09
C LEU A 138 13.40 0.43 -4.44
N LYS A 139 13.26 1.52 -5.21
CA LYS A 139 13.85 1.73 -6.53
C LYS A 139 13.44 0.64 -7.53
N SER A 140 14.37 -0.26 -7.83
CA SER A 140 14.19 -1.39 -8.75
C SER A 140 14.11 -2.73 -8.03
N THR A 141 14.12 -2.72 -6.71
CA THR A 141 14.20 -3.95 -5.91
C THR A 141 12.79 -4.32 -5.49
N TYR A 142 12.25 -5.39 -6.05
CA TYR A 142 11.07 -6.03 -5.48
C TYR A 142 11.52 -7.00 -4.39
N ILE A 143 10.90 -6.89 -3.21
CA ILE A 143 11.11 -7.81 -2.10
C ILE A 143 9.79 -8.55 -1.91
N SER A 144 9.77 -9.82 -2.29
CA SER A 144 8.58 -10.66 -2.14
C SER A 144 8.22 -10.80 -0.67
N GLU A 145 6.93 -10.88 -0.37
CA GLU A 145 6.45 -11.28 0.97
C GLU A 145 6.93 -12.69 1.36
N THR A 146 7.30 -13.50 0.37
CA THR A 146 7.88 -14.83 0.58
C THR A 146 9.39 -14.81 0.77
N ALA A 147 10.06 -13.65 0.77
CA ALA A 147 11.51 -13.56 0.92
C ALA A 147 11.96 -14.11 2.29
N HIS A 148 12.70 -15.23 2.28
CA HIS A 148 13.01 -16.00 3.50
C HIS A 148 14.46 -16.49 3.55
N THR A 149 15.27 -16.25 2.53
CA THR A 149 16.68 -16.63 2.55
C THR A 149 17.50 -15.67 3.42
N CYS A 150 18.61 -16.15 4.00
CA CYS A 150 19.50 -15.30 4.79
C CYS A 150 20.01 -14.08 4.02
N LYS A 151 20.22 -14.21 2.71
CA LYS A 151 20.64 -13.10 1.85
C LYS A 151 19.55 -12.03 1.77
N GLU A 152 18.32 -12.42 1.43
CA GLU A 152 17.19 -11.48 1.32
C GLU A 152 16.91 -10.78 2.65
N ILE A 153 16.97 -11.51 3.77
CA ILE A 153 16.82 -10.92 5.11
C ILE A 153 17.93 -9.89 5.40
N ASN A 154 19.17 -10.18 5.03
CA ASN A 154 20.28 -9.24 5.23
C ASN A 154 20.16 -8.01 4.32
N ASP A 155 19.70 -8.18 3.08
CA ASP A 155 19.43 -7.08 2.17
C ASP A 155 18.31 -6.17 2.73
N MET A 156 17.22 -6.75 3.26
CA MET A 156 16.16 -6.01 3.96
C MET A 156 16.68 -5.24 5.17
N LYS A 157 17.51 -5.85 6.01
CA LYS A 157 18.10 -5.19 7.19
C LYS A 157 18.99 -4.01 6.79
N THR A 158 19.81 -4.21 5.75
CA THR A 158 20.70 -3.16 5.23
C THR A 158 19.89 -1.98 4.70
N PHE A 159 18.82 -2.28 3.95
CA PHE A 159 17.90 -1.27 3.45
C PHE A 159 17.21 -0.51 4.61
N ALA A 160 16.63 -1.24 5.57
CA ALA A 160 15.96 -0.64 6.73
C ALA A 160 16.89 0.27 7.54
N GLY A 161 18.17 -0.10 7.70
CA GLY A 161 19.17 0.72 8.37
C GLY A 161 19.50 2.04 7.68
N GLY A 162 19.11 2.21 6.41
CA GLY A 162 19.30 3.44 5.63
C GLY A 162 18.07 4.34 5.54
N VAL A 163 16.93 3.94 6.11
CA VAL A 163 15.69 4.73 6.06
C VAL A 163 15.79 5.96 6.98
N ASP A 164 15.45 7.14 6.46
CA ASP A 164 15.37 8.35 7.27
C ASP A 164 14.15 8.33 8.20
N LEU A 165 14.40 8.35 9.51
CA LEU A 165 13.39 8.32 10.56
C LEU A 165 13.09 9.70 11.15
N LYS A 166 13.65 10.77 10.58
CA LYS A 166 13.55 12.11 11.16
C LYS A 166 12.09 12.57 11.31
N SER A 167 11.25 12.39 10.29
CA SER A 167 9.85 12.83 10.33
C SER A 167 9.07 12.17 11.48
N ALA A 168 9.22 10.86 11.65
CA ALA A 168 8.59 10.13 12.75
C ALA A 168 9.14 10.55 14.12
N THR A 169 10.46 10.74 14.21
CA THR A 169 11.11 11.22 15.44
C THR A 169 10.61 12.61 15.83
N ASP A 170 10.43 13.51 14.86
CA ASP A 170 9.88 14.85 15.09
C ASP A 170 8.45 14.79 15.65
N VAL A 171 7.60 13.89 15.12
CA VAL A 171 6.23 13.67 15.63
C VAL A 171 6.25 13.18 17.07
N ILE A 172 7.05 12.15 17.37
CA ILE A 172 7.17 11.57 18.73
C ILE A 172 7.61 12.64 19.73
N ASN A 173 8.68 13.36 19.41
CA ASN A 173 9.27 14.33 20.32
C ASN A 173 8.33 15.52 20.60
N LYS A 174 7.50 15.89 19.62
CA LYS A 174 6.65 17.08 19.72
C LYS A 174 5.25 16.79 20.27
N TYR A 175 4.71 15.60 20.02
CA TYR A 175 3.29 15.33 20.24
C TYR A 175 2.97 14.10 21.12
N TRP A 176 3.95 13.24 21.44
CA TRP A 176 3.73 12.00 22.23
C TRP A 176 4.33 12.05 23.64
N GLN A 177 4.62 13.25 24.14
CA GLN A 177 5.10 13.48 25.50
C GLN A 177 3.95 13.61 26.49
#